data_AF-A0A537J8G0-F1
#
_entry.id   AF-A0A537J8G0-F1
#
_cell.length_a   1.000
_cell.length_b   1.000
_cell.length_c   1.000
_cell.angle_alpha   90.00
_cell.angle_beta   90.00
_cell.angle_gamma   90.00
#
_symmetry.space_group_name_H-M   'P 1'
#
loop_
_entity.id
_entity.type
_entity.pdbx_description
1 polymer ?
#
loop_
_entity_poly.entity_id
_entity_poly.type
_entity_poly.pdbx_seq_one_letter_code
_entity_poly.pdbx_strand_id
1 'polypeptide(L)'
;MDLWRRTVEAILDDPGVVIMLGPVDAGKTTLATAMASWAVRARRRAAVVDADPGQSEIGPPTTVGLAVPRHPARRMDEWGATAAFFVGDTSPQLVSRHLVEGTVRLVARAREREAQVIVVDTTGWVEGDAAVAAKVHKIRRIEPRHVVALQRGGEVEPILAGLPRGITV
;
A
#
# COMPACT_ATOMS: atom_id res chain seq x y z
N MET A 1 0.47 13.41 16.12
CA MET A 1 -0.55 13.99 15.22
C MET A 1 0.08 14.83 14.11
N ASP A 2 1.06 15.68 14.39
CA ASP A 2 1.62 16.61 13.39
C ASP A 2 2.49 15.95 12.32
N LEU A 3 3.17 14.83 12.61
CA LEU A 3 3.97 14.11 11.61
C LEU A 3 3.07 13.50 10.53
N TRP A 4 2.02 12.77 10.95
CA TRP A 4 1.08 12.13 10.03
C TRP A 4 0.43 13.15 9.10
N ARG A 5 0.03 14.30 9.66
CA ARG A 5 -0.57 15.36 8.86
C ARG A 5 0.39 15.88 7.79
N ARG A 6 1.63 16.20 8.18
CA ARG A 6 2.67 16.67 7.26
C ARG A 6 2.99 15.64 6.18
N THR A 7 3.05 14.35 6.52
CA THR A 7 3.26 13.28 5.53
C THR A 7 2.15 13.24 4.49
N VAL A 8 0.88 13.33 4.92
CA VAL A 8 -0.23 13.33 3.96
C VAL A 8 -0.24 14.61 3.13
N GLU A 9 0.01 15.78 3.73
CA GLU A 9 0.11 17.05 3.00
C GLU A 9 1.19 16.98 1.91
N ALA A 10 2.40 16.51 2.24
CA ALA A 10 3.49 16.35 1.26
C ALA A 10 3.10 15.41 0.10
N ILE A 11 2.38 14.32 0.38
CA ILE A 11 1.89 13.40 -0.65
C ILE A 11 0.79 14.04 -1.51
N LEU A 12 -0.05 14.90 -0.95
CA LEU A 12 -1.10 15.59 -1.70
C LEU A 12 -0.53 16.72 -2.58
N ASP A 13 0.59 17.31 -2.17
CA ASP A 13 1.32 18.33 -2.94
C ASP A 13 2.13 17.72 -4.08
N ASP A 14 2.65 16.50 -3.91
CA ASP A 14 3.34 15.73 -4.95
C ASP A 14 2.72 14.33 -5.14
N PRO A 15 1.53 14.21 -5.77
CA PRO A 15 0.79 12.95 -5.86
C PRO A 15 1.53 11.83 -6.60
N GLY A 16 1.25 10.61 -6.20
CA GLY A 16 1.73 9.41 -6.88
C GLY A 16 1.32 8.13 -6.17
N VAL A 17 2.03 7.06 -6.50
CA VAL A 17 1.88 5.78 -5.79
C VAL A 17 2.67 5.86 -4.48
N VAL A 18 2.02 5.48 -3.39
CA VAL A 18 2.56 5.44 -2.03
C VAL A 18 2.54 3.98 -1.57
N ILE A 19 3.69 3.44 -1.18
CA ILE A 19 3.75 2.09 -0.58
C ILE A 19 3.90 2.20 0.94
N MET A 20 3.02 1.54 1.67
CA MET A 20 3.10 1.44 3.13
C MET A 20 4.03 0.27 3.51
N LEU A 21 5.04 0.53 4.34
CA LEU A 21 5.96 -0.46 4.91
C LEU A 21 5.92 -0.43 6.44
N GLY A 22 6.15 -1.58 7.06
CA GLY A 22 6.16 -1.72 8.51
C GLY A 22 5.72 -3.12 8.95
N PRO A 23 6.08 -3.53 10.18
CA PRO A 23 5.66 -4.82 10.72
C PRO A 23 4.14 -4.90 10.91
N VAL A 24 3.64 -6.08 11.28
CA VAL A 24 2.24 -6.27 11.68
C VAL A 24 1.90 -5.28 12.81
N ASP A 25 0.66 -4.77 12.82
CA ASP A 25 0.16 -3.82 13.83
C ASP A 25 0.95 -2.50 13.99
N ALA A 26 1.70 -2.10 12.96
CA ALA A 26 2.37 -0.79 12.91
C ALA A 26 1.42 0.40 12.62
N GLY A 27 0.15 0.13 12.25
CA GLY A 27 -0.84 1.16 11.88
C GLY A 27 -0.89 1.50 10.39
N LYS A 28 -0.32 0.66 9.52
CA LYS A 28 -0.26 0.86 8.05
C LYS A 28 -1.65 1.03 7.43
N THR A 29 -2.55 0.09 7.67
CA THR A 29 -3.94 0.10 7.18
C THR A 29 -4.69 1.34 7.65
N THR A 30 -4.56 1.70 8.93
CA THR A 30 -5.16 2.94 9.47
C THR A 30 -4.68 4.19 8.76
N LEU A 31 -3.35 4.33 8.55
CA LEU A 31 -2.80 5.48 7.85
C LEU A 31 -3.16 5.47 6.36
N ALA A 32 -3.20 4.30 5.72
CA ALA A 32 -3.62 4.17 4.33
C ALA A 32 -5.07 4.62 4.13
N THR A 33 -5.98 4.19 5.03
CA THR A 33 -7.38 4.60 5.02
C THR A 33 -7.53 6.11 5.23
N ALA A 34 -6.78 6.68 6.20
CA ALA A 34 -6.78 8.10 6.46
C ALA A 34 -6.27 8.92 5.26
N MET A 35 -5.18 8.49 4.64
CA MET A 35 -4.55 9.15 3.49
C MET A 35 -5.49 9.20 2.28
N ALA A 36 -6.10 8.06 1.91
CA ALA A 36 -7.06 8.03 0.81
C ALA A 36 -8.31 8.88 1.12
N SER A 37 -8.78 8.86 2.37
CA SER A 37 -9.87 9.73 2.83
C SER A 37 -9.52 11.22 2.74
N TRP A 38 -8.28 11.60 3.03
CA TRP A 38 -7.83 12.99 2.91
C TRP A 38 -7.67 13.40 1.45
N ALA A 39 -7.16 12.52 0.59
CA ALA A 39 -7.14 12.74 -0.85
C ALA A 39 -8.55 13.01 -1.40
N VAL A 40 -9.54 12.21 -0.99
CA VAL A 40 -10.95 12.45 -1.35
C VAL A 40 -11.45 13.80 -0.84
N ARG A 41 -11.18 14.17 0.43
CA ARG A 41 -11.55 15.49 0.99
C ARG A 41 -10.90 16.65 0.21
N ALA A 42 -9.67 16.47 -0.23
CA ALA A 42 -8.93 17.41 -1.06
C ALA A 42 -9.35 17.37 -2.54
N ARG A 43 -10.43 16.65 -2.88
CA ARG A 43 -10.94 16.47 -4.26
C ARG A 43 -9.90 15.90 -5.23
N ARG A 44 -8.96 15.10 -4.72
CA ARG A 44 -8.03 14.29 -5.51
C ARG A 44 -8.62 12.91 -5.75
N ARG A 45 -8.41 12.37 -6.94
CA ARG A 45 -8.83 10.99 -7.24
C ARG A 45 -7.90 10.03 -6.51
N ALA A 46 -8.44 9.25 -5.58
CA ALA A 46 -7.68 8.29 -4.80
C ALA A 46 -7.99 6.86 -5.22
N ALA A 47 -7.05 5.96 -4.99
CA ALA A 47 -7.27 4.52 -5.03
C ALA A 47 -6.51 3.87 -3.87
N VAL A 48 -7.03 2.75 -3.39
CA VAL A 48 -6.39 1.93 -2.36
C VAL A 48 -6.22 0.52 -2.89
N VAL A 49 -4.99 0.03 -2.88
CA VAL A 49 -4.63 -1.35 -3.17
C VAL A 49 -4.30 -2.03 -1.86
N ASP A 50 -5.21 -2.88 -1.39
CA ASP A 50 -5.03 -3.71 -0.21
C ASP A 50 -4.29 -4.99 -0.60
N ALA A 51 -3.00 -5.05 -0.26
CA ALA A 51 -2.10 -6.15 -0.57
C ALA A 51 -1.64 -6.89 0.70
N ASP A 52 -2.52 -7.05 1.68
CA ASP A 52 -2.36 -7.99 2.79
C ASP A 52 -3.40 -9.13 2.73
N PRO A 53 -3.10 -10.26 2.06
CA PRO A 53 -4.09 -11.33 1.91
C PRO A 53 -4.49 -12.00 3.23
N GLY A 54 -3.74 -11.80 4.31
CA GLY A 54 -4.04 -12.33 5.64
C GLY A 54 -4.90 -11.40 6.51
N GLN A 55 -4.93 -10.10 6.19
CA GLN A 55 -5.72 -9.08 6.90
C GLN A 55 -6.54 -8.19 5.96
N SER A 56 -6.91 -8.71 4.79
CA SER A 56 -7.63 -7.97 3.76
C SER A 56 -8.94 -7.38 4.29
N GLU A 57 -9.12 -6.07 4.10
CA GLU A 57 -10.35 -5.33 4.39
C GLU A 57 -11.17 -5.09 3.11
N ILE A 58 -10.53 -4.90 1.95
CA ILE A 58 -11.24 -4.56 0.70
C ILE A 58 -11.78 -5.80 0.00
N GLY A 59 -10.93 -6.82 -0.17
CA GLY A 59 -11.26 -8.05 -0.88
C GLY A 59 -11.57 -9.21 0.07
N PRO A 60 -12.07 -10.34 -0.45
CA PRO A 60 -12.12 -11.56 0.34
C PRO A 60 -10.71 -12.02 0.72
N PRO A 61 -10.57 -12.92 1.71
CA PRO A 61 -9.28 -13.54 2.05
C PRO A 61 -8.57 -14.09 0.82
N THR A 62 -7.24 -14.18 0.86
CA THR A 62 -6.41 -14.70 -0.25
C THR A 62 -6.47 -13.88 -1.53
N THR A 63 -6.81 -12.58 -1.43
CA THR A 63 -6.79 -11.66 -2.56
C THR A 63 -5.95 -10.41 -2.29
N VAL A 64 -5.56 -9.74 -3.37
CA VAL A 64 -5.25 -8.31 -3.35
C VAL A 64 -6.51 -7.57 -3.79
N GLY A 65 -6.96 -6.58 -3.04
CA GLY A 65 -8.15 -5.77 -3.35
C GLY A 65 -7.81 -4.41 -3.93
N LEU A 66 -8.71 -3.85 -4.75
CA LEU A 66 -8.67 -2.47 -5.21
C LEU A 66 -9.98 -1.76 -4.87
N ALA A 67 -9.91 -0.65 -4.15
CA ALA A 67 -11.01 0.30 -4.00
C ALA A 67 -10.70 1.63 -4.68
N VAL A 68 -11.75 2.31 -5.14
CA VAL A 68 -11.69 3.68 -5.67
C VAL A 68 -12.65 4.55 -4.84
N PRO A 69 -12.18 5.11 -3.72
CA PRO A 69 -13.00 5.87 -2.78
C PRO A 69 -13.71 7.07 -3.42
N ARG A 70 -15.01 7.22 -3.12
CA ARG A 70 -15.82 8.41 -3.51
C ARG A 70 -16.21 9.31 -2.33
N HIS A 71 -16.04 8.79 -1.12
CA HIS A 71 -16.25 9.50 0.14
C HIS A 71 -15.16 9.10 1.13
N PRO A 72 -14.88 9.92 2.16
CA PRO A 72 -14.03 9.51 3.27
C PRO A 72 -14.62 8.31 4.01
N ALA A 73 -13.76 7.51 4.63
CA ALA A 73 -14.13 6.35 5.45
C ALA A 73 -13.19 6.21 6.66
N ARG A 74 -13.55 5.37 7.62
CA ARG A 74 -12.71 4.99 8.76
C ARG A 74 -12.06 3.61 8.57
N ARG A 75 -12.66 2.75 7.75
CA ARG A 75 -12.19 1.43 7.36
C ARG A 75 -12.19 1.30 5.84
N MET A 76 -11.36 0.41 5.29
CA MET A 76 -11.29 0.23 3.83
C MET A 76 -12.50 -0.53 3.28
N ASP A 77 -13.12 -1.39 4.08
CA ASP A 77 -14.31 -2.17 3.72
C ASP A 77 -15.52 -1.29 3.35
N GLU A 78 -15.59 -0.06 3.88
CA GLU A 78 -16.63 0.92 3.58
C GLU A 78 -16.66 1.38 2.10
N TRP A 79 -15.55 1.24 1.35
CA TRP A 79 -15.49 1.68 -0.05
C TRP A 79 -15.94 0.64 -1.07
N GLY A 80 -15.97 -0.63 -0.66
CA GLY A 80 -16.24 -1.76 -1.53
C GLY A 80 -15.14 -2.05 -2.56
N ALA A 81 -14.96 -3.33 -2.87
CA ALA A 81 -14.03 -3.76 -3.90
C ALA A 81 -14.52 -3.37 -5.31
N THR A 82 -13.64 -2.73 -6.07
CA THR A 82 -13.84 -2.42 -7.49
C THR A 82 -13.12 -3.41 -8.42
N ALA A 83 -12.08 -4.07 -7.91
CA ALA A 83 -11.41 -5.21 -8.52
C ALA A 83 -10.69 -6.01 -7.44
N ALA A 84 -10.38 -7.28 -7.74
CA ALA A 84 -9.56 -8.13 -6.88
C ALA A 84 -8.68 -9.03 -7.75
N PHE A 85 -7.57 -9.49 -7.16
CA PHE A 85 -6.69 -10.50 -7.75
C PHE A 85 -6.51 -11.64 -6.76
N PHE A 86 -6.85 -12.87 -7.17
CA PHE A 86 -6.71 -14.05 -6.33
C PHE A 86 -5.24 -14.49 -6.24
N VAL A 87 -4.67 -14.49 -5.03
CA VAL A 87 -3.29 -14.93 -4.78
C VAL A 87 -3.21 -16.37 -4.28
N GLY A 88 -4.29 -16.90 -3.72
CA GLY A 88 -4.45 -18.33 -3.40
C GLY A 88 -4.04 -18.79 -2.01
N ASP A 89 -3.35 -17.95 -1.22
CA ASP A 89 -2.97 -18.25 0.17
C ASP A 89 -2.89 -16.94 0.98
N THR A 90 -3.02 -17.02 2.30
CA THR A 90 -2.86 -15.89 3.21
C THR A 90 -1.41 -15.69 3.66
N SER A 91 -0.55 -16.71 3.48
CA SER A 91 0.85 -16.73 3.87
C SER A 91 1.72 -16.08 2.78
N PRO A 92 2.21 -14.85 2.97
CA PRO A 92 2.94 -14.12 1.92
C PRO A 92 4.21 -14.82 1.47
N GLN A 93 4.85 -15.63 2.32
CA GLN A 93 6.02 -16.43 1.98
C GLN A 93 5.72 -17.51 0.93
N LEU A 94 4.50 -18.06 0.89
CA LEU A 94 4.10 -19.10 -0.07
C LEU A 94 3.68 -18.51 -1.42
N VAL A 95 3.11 -17.30 -1.40
CA VAL A 95 2.51 -16.67 -2.59
C VAL A 95 3.17 -15.37 -3.01
N SER A 96 4.39 -15.09 -2.55
CA SER A 96 5.10 -13.82 -2.76
C SER A 96 5.10 -13.34 -4.22
N ARG A 97 5.31 -14.24 -5.19
CA ARG A 97 5.27 -13.93 -6.63
C ARG A 97 3.89 -13.48 -7.10
N HIS A 98 2.84 -14.21 -6.74
CA HIS A 98 1.45 -13.86 -7.07
C HIS A 98 1.03 -12.57 -6.37
N LEU A 99 1.48 -12.37 -5.12
CA LEU A 99 1.22 -11.16 -4.36
C LEU A 99 1.90 -9.93 -5.00
N VAL A 100 3.11 -10.05 -5.53
CA VAL A 100 3.74 -8.97 -6.31
C VAL A 100 2.96 -8.70 -7.58
N GLU A 101 2.66 -9.74 -8.37
CA GLU A 101 1.96 -9.61 -9.64
C GLU A 101 0.56 -8.99 -9.48
N GLY A 102 -0.21 -9.47 -8.51
CA GLY A 102 -1.54 -8.95 -8.20
C GLY A 102 -1.52 -7.48 -7.80
N THR A 103 -0.58 -7.08 -6.93
CA THR A 103 -0.41 -5.66 -6.56
C THR A 103 -0.04 -4.81 -7.77
N VAL A 104 0.91 -5.25 -8.60
CA VAL A 104 1.34 -4.50 -9.80
C VAL A 104 0.16 -4.28 -10.76
N ARG A 105 -0.63 -5.33 -11.03
CA ARG A 105 -1.81 -5.24 -11.89
C ARG A 105 -2.85 -4.28 -11.33
N LEU A 106 -3.12 -4.32 -10.02
CA LEU A 106 -4.12 -3.45 -9.41
C LEU A 106 -3.65 -2.00 -9.26
N VAL A 107 -2.34 -1.75 -9.11
CA VAL A 107 -1.78 -0.40 -9.25
C VAL A 107 -1.92 0.11 -10.69
N ALA A 108 -1.64 -0.72 -11.70
CA ALA A 108 -1.85 -0.34 -13.10
C ALA A 108 -3.33 -0.02 -13.37
N ARG A 109 -4.23 -0.85 -12.84
CA ARG A 109 -5.68 -0.62 -12.88
C ARG A 109 -6.08 0.71 -12.22
N ALA A 110 -5.50 1.05 -11.08
CA ALA A 110 -5.74 2.33 -10.42
C ALA A 110 -5.26 3.52 -11.28
N ARG A 111 -4.12 3.38 -11.97
CA ARG A 111 -3.62 4.39 -12.94
C ARG A 111 -4.58 4.57 -14.11
N GLU A 112 -5.12 3.48 -14.68
CA GLU A 112 -6.15 3.53 -15.74
C GLU A 112 -7.44 4.23 -15.29
N ARG A 113 -7.69 4.29 -13.97
CA ARG A 113 -8.83 5.02 -13.38
C ARG A 113 -8.48 6.48 -13.08
N GLU A 114 -7.33 6.95 -13.55
CA GLU A 114 -6.82 8.31 -13.35
C GLU A 114 -6.66 8.66 -11.86
N ALA A 115 -6.38 7.65 -11.02
CA ALA A 115 -6.08 7.90 -9.62
C ALA A 115 -4.75 8.67 -9.50
N GLN A 116 -4.81 9.80 -8.81
CA GLN A 116 -3.67 10.69 -8.57
C GLN A 116 -2.87 10.23 -7.35
N VAL A 117 -3.58 9.74 -6.32
CA VAL A 117 -2.99 9.19 -5.09
C VAL A 117 -3.37 7.73 -5.00
N ILE A 118 -2.39 6.83 -5.13
CA ILE A 118 -2.61 5.38 -5.07
C ILE A 118 -1.89 4.86 -3.84
N VAL A 119 -2.65 4.50 -2.81
CA VAL A 119 -2.08 3.98 -1.56
C VAL A 119 -2.05 2.47 -1.63
N VAL A 120 -0.88 1.88 -1.48
CA VAL A 120 -0.68 0.42 -1.46
C VAL A 120 -0.40 0.02 -0.02
N ASP A 121 -1.41 -0.56 0.63
CA ASP A 121 -1.24 -1.19 1.94
C ASP A 121 -0.63 -2.58 1.74
N THR A 122 0.40 -2.92 2.51
CA THR A 122 1.15 -4.16 2.29
C THR A 122 1.26 -5.00 3.55
N THR A 123 1.54 -6.29 3.37
CA THR A 123 1.77 -7.23 4.48
C THR A 123 2.76 -6.75 5.53
N GLY A 124 2.60 -7.20 6.77
CA GLY A 124 3.59 -7.02 7.83
C GLY A 124 4.83 -7.92 7.72
N TRP A 125 4.98 -8.70 6.65
CA TRP A 125 6.15 -9.57 6.44
C TRP A 125 7.37 -8.73 5.99
N VAL A 126 8.21 -8.37 6.96
CA VAL A 126 9.37 -7.47 6.77
C VAL A 126 10.70 -8.08 7.21
N GLU A 127 10.68 -9.17 7.97
CA GLU A 127 11.88 -9.82 8.52
C GLU A 127 12.37 -11.00 7.67
N GLY A 128 13.70 -11.12 7.57
CA GLY A 128 14.40 -12.17 6.82
C GLY A 128 14.61 -11.84 5.34
N ASP A 129 15.66 -12.42 4.75
CA ASP A 129 16.11 -12.11 3.38
C ASP A 129 15.02 -12.27 2.32
N ALA A 130 14.16 -13.29 2.49
CA ALA A 130 13.04 -13.53 1.59
C ALA A 130 11.99 -12.40 1.65
N ALA A 131 11.71 -11.86 2.83
CA ALA A 131 10.79 -10.74 3.00
C ALA A 131 11.36 -9.48 2.37
N VAL A 132 12.64 -9.20 2.64
CA VAL A 132 13.38 -8.06 2.07
C VAL A 132 13.35 -8.14 0.54
N ALA A 133 13.74 -9.28 -0.03
CA ALA A 133 13.75 -9.49 -1.47
C ALA A 133 12.35 -9.31 -2.09
N ALA A 134 11.30 -9.85 -1.46
CA ALA A 134 9.93 -9.71 -1.94
C ALA A 134 9.44 -8.26 -1.92
N LYS A 135 9.72 -7.50 -0.85
CA LYS A 135 9.34 -6.09 -0.74
C LYS A 135 10.10 -5.22 -1.73
N VAL A 136 11.42 -5.38 -1.83
CA VAL A 136 12.24 -4.65 -2.82
C VAL A 136 11.78 -4.97 -4.24
N HIS A 137 11.49 -6.24 -4.56
CA HIS A 137 10.97 -6.62 -5.87
C HIS A 137 9.62 -5.95 -6.18
N LYS A 138 8.69 -5.94 -5.20
CA LYS A 138 7.41 -5.24 -5.31
C LYS A 138 7.61 -3.75 -5.62
N ILE A 139 8.48 -3.09 -4.86
CA ILE A 139 8.76 -1.66 -5.00
C ILE A 139 9.35 -1.35 -6.37
N ARG A 140 10.33 -2.14 -6.82
CA ARG A 140 10.93 -1.98 -8.16
C ARG A 140 9.94 -2.16 -9.30
N ARG A 141 8.98 -3.08 -9.17
CA ARG A 141 7.95 -3.32 -10.20
C ARG A 141 6.86 -2.26 -10.21
N ILE A 142 6.58 -1.63 -9.06
CA ILE A 142 5.54 -0.59 -8.93
C ILE A 142 6.08 0.80 -9.28
N GLU A 143 7.36 1.04 -8.99
CA GLU A 143 8.03 2.34 -9.13
C GLU A 143 7.23 3.44 -8.40
N PRO A 144 7.09 3.34 -7.07
CA PRO A 144 6.33 4.32 -6.32
C PRO A 144 7.07 5.64 -6.26
N ARG A 145 6.32 6.72 -6.09
CA ARG A 145 6.90 8.04 -5.78
C ARG A 145 7.32 8.11 -4.31
N HIS A 146 6.51 7.50 -3.44
CA HIS A 146 6.66 7.58 -1.99
C HIS A 146 6.66 6.19 -1.36
N VAL A 147 7.46 6.02 -0.31
CA VAL A 147 7.40 4.89 0.62
C VAL A 147 7.17 5.46 2.02
N VAL A 148 6.11 5.06 2.70
CA VAL A 148 5.88 5.47 4.09
C VAL A 148 6.25 4.30 5.01
N ALA A 149 7.33 4.47 5.76
CA ALA A 149 7.84 3.47 6.69
C ALA A 149 7.34 3.71 8.12
N LEU A 150 6.58 2.75 8.66
CA LEU A 150 6.11 2.74 10.05
C LEU A 150 6.89 1.65 10.79
N GLN A 151 7.71 2.05 11.77
CA GLN A 151 8.58 1.13 12.50
C GLN A 151 8.87 1.68 13.91
N ARG A 152 9.28 0.80 14.83
CA ARG A 152 9.64 1.17 16.21
C ARG A 152 11.12 0.97 16.50
N GLY A 153 11.73 -0.04 15.89
CA GLY A 153 13.07 -0.52 16.18
C GLY A 153 13.94 -0.80 14.96
N GLY A 154 13.60 -0.26 13.79
CA GLY A 154 14.41 -0.44 12.57
C GLY A 154 13.99 -1.64 11.71
N GLU A 155 12.78 -2.18 11.93
CA GLU A 155 12.28 -3.42 11.31
C GLU A 155 12.29 -3.39 9.78
N VAL A 156 12.22 -2.19 9.16
CA VAL A 156 12.21 -2.04 7.70
C VAL A 156 13.50 -1.49 7.12
N GLU A 157 14.50 -1.17 7.94
CA GLU A 157 15.79 -0.62 7.48
C GLU A 157 16.47 -1.50 6.41
N PRO A 158 16.48 -2.84 6.51
CA PRO A 158 17.03 -3.69 5.46
C PRO A 158 16.31 -3.53 4.10
N ILE A 159 15.00 -3.21 4.13
CA ILE A 159 14.21 -2.94 2.91
C ILE A 159 14.56 -1.55 2.37
N LEU A 160 14.63 -0.54 3.25
CA LEU A 160 14.94 0.85 2.89
C LEU A 160 16.33 0.97 2.25
N ALA A 161 17.32 0.23 2.76
CA ALA A 161 18.66 0.17 2.19
C ALA A 161 18.68 -0.40 0.75
N GLY A 162 17.67 -1.18 0.35
CA GLY A 162 17.54 -1.80 -0.97
C GLY A 162 16.74 -1.01 -2.00
N LEU A 163 16.23 0.17 -1.64
CA LEU A 163 15.36 0.97 -2.50
C LEU A 163 16.11 1.56 -3.71
N PRO A 164 15.47 1.64 -4.89
CA PRO A 164 16.00 2.41 -5.99
C PRO A 164 16.02 3.91 -5.67
N ARG A 165 16.88 4.67 -6.37
CA ARG A 165 16.95 6.14 -6.23
C ARG A 165 15.66 6.81 -6.73
N GLY A 166 15.39 8.01 -6.24
CA GLY A 166 14.25 8.83 -6.68
C GLY A 166 12.93 8.56 -5.94
N ILE A 167 12.92 7.60 -5.01
CA ILE A 167 11.81 7.39 -4.08
C ILE A 167 11.99 8.33 -2.88
N THR A 168 10.93 9.02 -2.50
CA THR A 168 10.87 9.77 -1.23
C THR A 168 10.41 8.83 -0.12
N VAL A 169 11.12 8.82 1.01
CA VAL A 169 10.81 8.01 2.20
C VAL A 169 10.40 8.92 3.36
#